data_AF-A0A6A4KYZ0-F1
#
_entry.id   AF-A0A6A4KYZ0-F1
#
_cell.length_a   1.000
_cell.length_b   1.000
_cell.length_c   1.000
_cell.angle_alpha   90.00
_cell.angle_beta   90.00
_cell.angle_gamma   90.00
#
_symmetry.space_group_name_H-M   'P 1'
#
loop_
_entity.id
_entity.type
_entity.pdbx_description
1 polymer ?
#
loop_
_entity_poly.entity_id
_entity_poly.type
_entity_poly.pdbx_seq_one_letter_code
_entity_poly.pdbx_strand_id
1 'polypeptide(L)'
;MSTAYPSSFEFRGILGALVSSPSWGSYAQSLLADGYLKPRSGTDAGDHPPITPIRSASEDMLGNDAWRLYQYVCQHFLGTVSPDCKFVRNCSVVPFSMYSRATTTVSTQQLALNINSNLFHDTPFYDHPRTTIEFSVGGEFLHIVGQHVTIKGYTCIMPWLAVKENNLPQFTKGEKVKISKVDLYEVLIPNTQGETVPPDYLSESELISLMEKNGIGTDASIAVHINNICERNYVQVQAGRKLVPTALGISLIRGYQCIDPDLCLPDIRSFIEQQITLVAKGQADHCLVVQHVIQQFKRKFSYFVKQVINLISLLLQ
;
A
#
# COMPACT_ATOMS: atom_id res chain seq x y z
N MET A 1 15.42 -8.29 -3.86
CA MET A 1 14.83 -7.90 -5.15
C MET A 1 15.14 -6.45 -5.43
N SER A 2 15.85 -6.19 -6.52
CA SER A 2 16.10 -4.83 -6.98
C SER A 2 14.84 -4.16 -7.54
N THR A 3 14.67 -2.89 -7.22
CA THR A 3 13.67 -1.98 -7.82
C THR A 3 14.31 -0.91 -8.69
N ALA A 4 15.65 -0.77 -8.66
CA ALA A 4 16.41 0.05 -9.60
C ALA A 4 16.76 -0.73 -10.88
N TYR A 5 16.57 -0.11 -12.04
CA TYR A 5 17.12 -0.62 -13.30
C TYR A 5 18.62 -0.27 -13.41
N PRO A 6 19.48 -1.17 -13.92
CA PRO A 6 20.89 -0.87 -14.11
C PRO A 6 21.11 0.21 -15.19
N SER A 7 22.24 0.90 -15.14
CA SER A 7 22.58 1.97 -16.11
C SER A 7 22.70 1.48 -17.56
N SER A 8 22.99 0.18 -17.75
CA SER A 8 23.06 -0.51 -19.04
C SER A 8 21.72 -1.13 -19.49
N PHE A 9 20.59 -0.72 -18.92
CA PHE A 9 19.28 -1.30 -19.24
C PHE A 9 18.69 -0.76 -20.56
N GLU A 10 18.47 -1.64 -21.53
CA GLU A 10 18.01 -1.30 -22.89
C GLU A 10 16.48 -1.11 -22.99
N PHE A 11 15.97 -0.05 -22.37
CA PHE A 11 14.54 0.31 -22.39
C PHE A 11 13.94 0.37 -23.80
N ARG A 12 14.69 0.91 -24.78
CA ARG A 12 14.24 1.05 -26.16
C ARG A 12 13.98 -0.31 -26.83
N GLY A 13 14.80 -1.32 -26.52
CA GLY A 13 14.62 -2.68 -26.99
C GLY A 13 13.35 -3.33 -26.45
N ILE A 14 13.10 -3.17 -25.14
CA ILE A 14 11.88 -3.68 -24.50
C ILE A 14 10.63 -2.99 -25.03
N LEU A 15 10.63 -1.65 -25.13
CA LEU A 15 9.53 -0.89 -25.72
C LEU A 15 9.25 -1.35 -27.17
N GLY A 16 10.30 -1.50 -27.98
CA GLY A 16 10.19 -2.00 -29.35
C GLY A 16 9.56 -3.40 -29.44
N ALA A 17 9.90 -4.30 -28.51
CA ALA A 17 9.32 -5.64 -28.42
C ALA A 17 7.83 -5.63 -28.04
N LEU A 18 7.31 -4.55 -27.44
CA LEU A 18 5.90 -4.42 -27.04
C LEU A 18 5.02 -3.69 -28.07
N VAL A 19 5.60 -3.04 -29.09
CA VAL A 19 4.84 -2.29 -30.13
C VAL A 19 3.84 -3.16 -30.90
N SER A 20 4.10 -4.47 -31.05
CA SER A 20 3.18 -5.39 -31.73
C SER A 20 1.96 -5.81 -30.90
N SER A 21 1.87 -5.42 -29.62
CA SER A 21 0.76 -5.80 -28.75
C SER A 21 -0.54 -5.07 -29.12
N PRO A 22 -1.67 -5.77 -29.36
CA PRO A 22 -2.97 -5.13 -29.59
C PRO A 22 -3.44 -4.25 -28.43
N SER A 23 -3.02 -4.57 -27.19
CA SER A 23 -3.54 -3.91 -25.97
C SER A 23 -2.80 -2.63 -25.59
N TRP A 24 -1.51 -2.50 -25.94
CA TRP A 24 -0.66 -1.37 -25.53
C TRP A 24 0.42 -0.99 -26.55
N GLY A 25 0.45 -1.60 -27.73
CA GLY A 25 1.46 -1.36 -28.75
C GLY A 25 1.50 0.09 -29.23
N SER A 26 0.33 0.72 -29.38
CA SER A 26 0.20 2.16 -29.68
C SER A 26 0.79 3.05 -28.57
N TYR A 27 0.63 2.66 -27.29
CA TYR A 27 1.18 3.40 -26.15
C TYR A 27 2.71 3.25 -26.05
N ALA A 28 3.22 2.04 -26.32
CA ALA A 28 4.66 1.80 -26.45
C ALA A 28 5.25 2.58 -27.64
N GLN A 29 4.50 2.69 -28.75
CA GLN A 29 4.91 3.48 -29.91
C GLN A 29 4.94 5.00 -29.63
N SER A 30 3.96 5.56 -28.89
CA SER A 30 4.02 6.97 -28.47
C SER A 30 5.20 7.23 -27.53
N LEU A 31 5.50 6.33 -26.58
CA LEU A 31 6.67 6.45 -25.71
C LEU A 31 8.01 6.41 -26.49
N LEU A 32 8.06 5.70 -27.62
CA LEU A 32 9.22 5.69 -28.51
C LEU A 32 9.33 6.93 -29.42
N ALA A 33 8.21 7.57 -29.73
CA ALA A 33 8.15 8.75 -30.61
C ALA A 33 8.31 10.07 -29.83
N ASP A 34 7.55 10.24 -28.76
CA ASP A 34 7.51 11.45 -27.93
C ASP A 34 8.65 11.49 -26.90
N GLY A 35 9.22 10.33 -26.59
CA GLY A 35 10.28 10.13 -25.60
C GLY A 35 9.76 9.56 -24.28
N TYR A 36 10.39 8.48 -23.82
CA TYR A 36 10.11 7.85 -22.53
C TYR A 36 10.97 8.47 -21.42
N LEU A 37 10.47 8.43 -20.18
CA LEU A 37 11.24 8.86 -19.01
C LEU A 37 12.12 7.72 -18.50
N LYS A 38 13.27 8.07 -17.91
CA LYS A 38 14.01 7.12 -17.08
C LYS A 38 13.20 6.82 -15.82
N PRO A 39 13.04 5.55 -15.42
CA PRO A 39 12.36 5.19 -14.18
C PRO A 39 12.97 5.88 -12.96
N ARG A 40 12.13 6.05 -11.94
CA ARG A 40 12.54 6.61 -10.64
C ARG A 40 13.65 5.75 -10.00
N SER A 41 14.49 6.38 -9.19
CA SER A 41 15.51 5.68 -8.40
C SER A 41 14.87 4.67 -7.46
N GLY A 42 15.28 3.40 -7.55
CA GLY A 42 14.93 2.34 -6.62
C GLY A 42 16.14 1.89 -5.79
N THR A 43 15.99 0.75 -5.14
CA THR A 43 17.09 0.04 -4.47
C THR A 43 17.68 -0.98 -5.43
N ASP A 44 19.00 -0.98 -5.61
CA ASP A 44 19.72 -2.08 -6.23
C ASP A 44 20.14 -3.07 -5.12
N ALA A 45 19.70 -4.32 -5.23
CA ALA A 45 20.06 -5.39 -4.32
C ALA A 45 21.27 -6.22 -4.80
N GLY A 46 21.78 -5.93 -6.00
CA GLY A 46 22.87 -6.67 -6.65
C GLY A 46 22.47 -8.06 -7.14
N ASP A 47 21.17 -8.33 -7.28
CA ASP A 47 20.60 -9.62 -7.66
C ASP A 47 20.28 -9.69 -9.17
N HIS A 48 19.14 -9.16 -9.57
CA HIS A 48 18.60 -9.16 -10.93
C HIS A 48 17.92 -7.81 -11.19
N PRO A 49 17.80 -7.36 -12.46
CA PRO A 49 17.00 -6.18 -12.77
C PRO A 49 15.53 -6.39 -12.36
N PRO A 50 14.74 -5.31 -12.19
CA PRO A 50 13.33 -5.39 -11.86
C PRO A 50 12.56 -6.29 -12.85
N ILE A 51 11.50 -6.96 -12.37
CA ILE A 51 10.67 -7.85 -13.19
C ILE A 51 10.11 -7.08 -14.39
N THR A 52 10.58 -7.44 -15.59
CA THR A 52 10.34 -6.70 -16.84
C THR A 52 9.91 -7.66 -17.95
N PRO A 53 8.92 -7.33 -18.79
CA PRO A 53 8.58 -8.17 -19.94
C PRO A 53 9.73 -8.17 -20.97
N ILE A 54 10.15 -9.34 -21.43
CA ILE A 54 11.24 -9.49 -22.41
C ILE A 54 10.77 -9.77 -23.85
N ARG A 55 9.48 -10.05 -24.04
CA ARG A 55 8.86 -10.40 -25.33
C ARG A 55 7.36 -10.09 -25.30
N SER A 56 6.77 -9.74 -26.45
CA SER A 56 5.31 -9.75 -26.63
C SER A 56 4.74 -11.16 -26.49
N ALA A 57 3.54 -11.27 -25.92
CA ALA A 57 2.72 -12.49 -25.88
C ALA A 57 1.25 -12.14 -26.11
N SER A 58 0.39 -13.14 -26.33
CA SER A 58 -1.08 -13.01 -26.35
C SER A 58 -1.73 -13.95 -25.33
N GLU A 59 -3.01 -13.74 -25.04
CA GLU A 59 -3.79 -14.59 -24.12
C GLU A 59 -3.79 -16.06 -24.59
N ASP A 60 -3.96 -16.29 -25.90
CA ASP A 60 -3.96 -17.64 -26.50
C ASP A 60 -2.66 -18.41 -26.29
N MET A 61 -1.53 -17.71 -26.09
CA MET A 61 -0.22 -18.32 -25.88
C MET A 61 0.05 -18.69 -24.42
N LEU A 62 -0.54 -17.95 -23.46
CA LEU A 62 -0.22 -18.07 -22.03
C LEU A 62 -1.35 -18.71 -21.21
N GLY A 63 -2.59 -18.64 -21.66
CA GLY A 63 -3.76 -18.98 -20.84
C GLY A 63 -4.03 -17.92 -19.77
N ASN A 64 -5.24 -17.97 -19.17
CA ASN A 64 -5.81 -16.81 -18.47
C ASN A 64 -4.98 -16.27 -17.30
N ASP A 65 -4.55 -17.11 -16.34
CA ASP A 65 -3.84 -16.60 -15.15
C ASP A 65 -2.44 -16.08 -15.46
N ALA A 66 -1.68 -16.79 -16.31
CA ALA A 66 -0.36 -16.34 -16.74
C ALA A 66 -0.45 -15.08 -17.63
N TRP A 67 -1.49 -14.97 -18.46
CA TRP A 67 -1.79 -13.76 -19.21
C TRP A 67 -2.10 -12.58 -18.29
N ARG A 68 -2.96 -12.74 -17.28
CA ARG A 68 -3.29 -11.66 -16.32
C ARG A 68 -2.05 -11.15 -15.57
N LEU A 69 -1.15 -12.04 -15.16
CA LEU A 69 0.13 -11.66 -14.55
C LEU A 69 1.03 -10.93 -15.56
N TYR A 70 1.14 -11.45 -16.79
CA TYR A 70 1.92 -10.83 -17.86
C TYR A 70 1.41 -9.43 -18.25
N GLN A 71 0.08 -9.24 -18.33
CA GLN A 71 -0.55 -7.94 -18.54
C GLN A 71 -0.15 -6.95 -17.44
N TYR A 72 -0.28 -7.35 -16.17
CA TYR A 72 0.12 -6.51 -15.04
C TYR A 72 1.60 -6.11 -15.11
N VAL A 73 2.49 -7.07 -15.39
CA VAL A 73 3.94 -6.82 -15.56
C VAL A 73 4.21 -5.85 -16.72
N CYS A 74 3.51 -5.99 -17.85
CA CYS A 74 3.64 -5.06 -18.98
C CYS A 74 3.14 -3.66 -18.66
N GLN A 75 1.95 -3.54 -18.06
CA GLN A 75 1.35 -2.26 -17.69
C GLN A 75 2.18 -1.54 -16.61
N HIS A 76 2.73 -2.29 -15.66
CA HIS A 76 3.64 -1.76 -14.64
C HIS A 76 4.95 -1.28 -15.26
N PHE A 77 5.61 -2.07 -16.11
CA PHE A 77 6.82 -1.64 -16.83
C PHE A 77 6.58 -0.35 -17.62
N LEU A 78 5.55 -0.35 -18.48
CA LEU A 78 5.16 0.83 -19.27
C LEU A 78 4.88 2.03 -18.37
N GLY A 79 4.21 1.83 -17.24
CA GLY A 79 3.97 2.86 -16.23
C GLY A 79 5.27 3.43 -15.65
N THR A 80 6.29 2.62 -15.38
CA THR A 80 7.59 3.09 -14.83
C THR A 80 8.41 3.94 -15.80
N VAL A 81 8.21 3.82 -17.11
CA VAL A 81 8.87 4.65 -18.14
C VAL A 81 7.98 5.77 -18.70
N SER A 82 6.76 5.88 -18.18
CA SER A 82 5.78 6.91 -18.61
C SER A 82 5.93 8.22 -17.83
N PRO A 83 5.43 9.34 -18.39
CA PRO A 83 5.27 10.58 -17.66
C PRO A 83 4.40 10.45 -16.40
N ASP A 84 4.71 11.23 -15.37
CA ASP A 84 3.89 11.33 -14.16
C ASP A 84 2.48 11.84 -14.46
N CYS A 85 1.50 11.33 -13.71
CA CYS A 85 0.16 11.91 -13.66
C CYS A 85 0.21 13.29 -13.00
N LYS A 86 -0.31 14.32 -13.68
CA LYS A 86 -0.43 15.69 -13.16
C LYS A 86 -1.89 16.02 -12.95
N PHE A 87 -2.20 16.60 -11.79
CA PHE A 87 -3.53 17.04 -11.41
C PHE A 87 -3.46 18.34 -10.61
N VAL A 88 -4.51 19.15 -10.69
CA VAL A 88 -4.70 20.35 -9.88
C VAL A 88 -5.58 19.98 -8.70
N ARG A 89 -5.21 20.42 -7.48
CA ARG A 89 -6.00 20.21 -6.25
C ARG A 89 -6.48 21.55 -5.70
N ASN A 90 -7.79 21.78 -5.74
CA ASN A 90 -8.43 22.96 -5.15
C ASN A 90 -8.91 22.59 -3.73
N CYS A 91 -8.70 23.46 -2.74
CA CYS A 91 -8.69 23.10 -1.32
C CYS A 91 -9.38 24.21 -0.50
N SER A 92 -10.68 24.11 -0.24
CA SER A 92 -11.54 25.26 0.13
C SER A 92 -11.92 25.27 1.63
N VAL A 93 -11.58 26.28 2.46
CA VAL A 93 -11.48 26.24 3.96
C VAL A 93 -12.37 27.25 4.72
N VAL A 94 -12.73 27.01 6.01
CA VAL A 94 -13.52 27.90 6.93
C VAL A 94 -13.07 27.81 8.44
N PRO A 95 -13.36 28.78 9.37
CA PRO A 95 -13.21 28.67 10.86
C PRO A 95 -14.26 27.79 11.58
N PHE A 96 -14.29 27.60 12.93
CA PHE A 96 -15.23 26.67 13.63
C PHE A 96 -15.67 26.96 15.09
N SER A 97 -16.97 26.77 15.43
CA SER A 97 -17.51 26.35 16.75
C SER A 97 -19.05 26.18 16.84
N MET A 98 -19.55 25.58 17.93
CA MET A 98 -20.96 25.54 18.35
C MET A 98 -21.04 25.79 19.87
N TYR A 99 -21.88 26.73 20.32
CA TYR A 99 -22.23 26.89 21.74
C TYR A 99 -23.63 26.35 22.06
N SER A 100 -23.77 25.82 23.28
CA SER A 100 -24.83 24.88 23.66
C SER A 100 -26.19 25.51 24.01
N ARG A 101 -27.25 24.72 23.79
CA ARG A 101 -28.61 24.79 24.39
C ARG A 101 -29.51 26.01 24.09
N ALA A 102 -30.28 25.88 23.01
CA ALA A 102 -31.73 26.08 23.05
C ALA A 102 -32.42 25.32 21.91
N THR A 103 -33.56 24.69 22.18
CA THR A 103 -34.48 24.22 21.13
C THR A 103 -35.10 25.46 20.48
N THR A 104 -34.63 25.86 19.31
CA THR A 104 -35.18 27.05 18.62
C THR A 104 -35.19 26.84 17.12
N THR A 105 -36.38 26.97 16.54
CA THR A 105 -36.65 26.89 15.11
C THR A 105 -35.90 28.00 14.38
N VAL A 106 -34.81 27.67 13.68
CA VAL A 106 -34.02 28.66 12.94
C VAL A 106 -34.79 29.10 11.69
N SER A 107 -35.28 30.34 11.72
CA SER A 107 -35.88 31.02 10.57
C SER A 107 -34.88 31.12 9.41
N THR A 108 -35.32 30.81 8.19
CA THR A 108 -34.50 30.86 6.97
C THR A 108 -34.18 32.30 6.56
N GLN A 109 -33.12 32.88 7.13
CA GLN A 109 -32.51 34.11 6.63
C GLN A 109 -31.27 33.80 5.77
N GLN A 110 -31.09 34.60 4.71
CA GLN A 110 -30.03 34.40 3.71
C GLN A 110 -28.64 34.63 4.30
N LEU A 111 -27.86 33.56 4.41
CA LEU A 111 -26.45 33.61 4.78
C LEU A 111 -25.61 34.20 3.64
N ALA A 112 -24.63 35.02 3.99
CA ALA A 112 -23.72 35.67 3.04
C ALA A 112 -22.34 35.00 3.10
N LEU A 113 -21.79 34.64 1.95
CA LEU A 113 -20.43 34.11 1.83
C LEU A 113 -19.43 35.25 1.68
N ASN A 114 -18.27 35.09 2.30
CA ASN A 114 -17.07 35.90 2.06
C ASN A 114 -15.94 34.95 1.67
N ILE A 115 -15.35 35.16 0.50
CA ILE A 115 -14.23 34.38 -0.04
C ILE A 115 -12.97 35.24 0.05
N ASN A 116 -11.97 34.84 0.82
CA ASN A 116 -10.63 35.44 0.73
C ASN A 116 -9.75 34.64 -0.22
N SER A 117 -9.18 35.33 -1.21
CA SER A 117 -8.32 34.76 -2.24
C SER A 117 -6.86 35.12 -1.95
N ASN A 118 -6.23 34.43 -1.02
CA ASN A 118 -4.80 34.57 -0.76
C ASN A 118 -4.03 33.43 -1.46
N LEU A 119 -3.26 33.80 -2.49
CA LEU A 119 -2.33 32.91 -3.18
C LEU A 119 -1.10 32.66 -2.29
N PHE A 120 -1.20 31.67 -1.39
CA PHE A 120 -0.04 31.18 -0.65
C PHE A 120 0.76 30.20 -1.51
N HIS A 121 1.81 30.71 -2.15
CA HIS A 121 2.98 29.89 -2.48
C HIS A 121 3.69 29.56 -1.16
N ASP A 122 3.49 28.35 -0.63
CA ASP A 122 4.50 27.64 0.18
C ASP A 122 4.08 26.20 0.52
N THR A 123 4.77 25.22 -0.07
CA THR A 123 5.21 23.96 0.57
C THR A 123 6.13 23.21 -0.40
N PRO A 124 7.32 22.71 0.00
CA PRO A 124 8.37 22.34 -0.97
C PRO A 124 8.22 20.98 -1.65
N PHE A 125 7.05 20.32 -1.58
CA PHE A 125 6.94 18.87 -1.84
C PHE A 125 5.85 18.46 -2.85
N TYR A 126 5.00 19.38 -3.32
CA TYR A 126 4.01 19.10 -4.37
C TYR A 126 3.88 20.30 -5.31
N ASP A 127 4.44 20.16 -6.51
CA ASP A 127 4.47 21.17 -7.58
C ASP A 127 3.12 21.29 -8.32
N HIS A 128 2.05 21.52 -7.56
CA HIS A 128 0.67 21.60 -8.05
C HIS A 128 0.00 22.87 -7.51
N PRO A 129 -0.55 23.75 -8.38
CA PRO A 129 -1.24 24.95 -7.91
C PRO A 129 -2.44 24.56 -7.05
N ARG A 130 -2.54 25.18 -5.87
CA ARG A 130 -3.66 25.01 -4.94
C ARG A 130 -4.50 26.28 -4.92
N THR A 131 -5.75 26.19 -5.38
CA THR A 131 -6.72 27.26 -5.21
C THR A 131 -7.51 27.03 -3.93
N THR A 132 -7.47 27.98 -3.00
CA THR A 132 -8.27 27.95 -1.78
C THR A 132 -9.45 28.91 -1.90
N ILE A 133 -10.66 28.39 -1.64
CA ILE A 133 -11.92 29.14 -1.66
C ILE A 133 -12.50 29.08 -0.26
N GLU A 134 -12.78 30.21 0.36
CA GLU A 134 -13.35 30.25 1.71
C GLU A 134 -14.87 30.42 1.66
N PHE A 135 -15.59 29.58 2.40
CA PHE A 135 -17.03 29.75 2.62
C PHE A 135 -17.24 30.33 4.04
N SER A 136 -18.42 30.84 4.38
CA SER A 136 -18.70 31.23 5.76
C SER A 136 -20.19 31.10 6.04
N VAL A 137 -20.53 30.38 7.11
CA VAL A 137 -21.91 30.06 7.47
C VAL A 137 -22.09 30.34 8.96
N GLY A 138 -22.72 31.46 9.30
CA GLY A 138 -22.87 31.87 10.71
C GLY A 138 -21.55 32.14 11.43
N GLY A 139 -20.45 32.26 10.68
CA GLY A 139 -19.08 32.32 11.19
C GLY A 139 -18.27 31.02 11.07
N GLU A 140 -18.87 29.87 10.73
CA GLU A 140 -18.37 28.54 11.14
C GLU A 140 -18.26 27.44 10.04
N PHE A 141 -17.78 26.23 10.44
CA PHE A 141 -16.84 25.37 9.70
C PHE A 141 -17.36 24.43 8.63
N LEU A 142 -16.63 24.40 7.50
CA LEU A 142 -16.58 23.34 6.50
C LEU A 142 -15.21 23.33 5.78
N HIS A 143 -14.94 22.31 4.97
CA HIS A 143 -13.86 22.32 3.96
C HIS A 143 -14.20 21.39 2.80
N ILE A 144 -13.89 21.79 1.55
CA ILE A 144 -14.13 20.97 0.35
C ILE A 144 -12.91 20.91 -0.58
N VAL A 145 -12.48 19.68 -0.89
CA VAL A 145 -11.36 19.40 -1.81
C VAL A 145 -11.88 18.98 -3.17
N GLY A 146 -11.47 19.71 -4.20
CA GLY A 146 -11.57 19.31 -5.59
C GLY A 146 -10.24 18.78 -6.12
N GLN A 147 -10.32 17.90 -7.11
CA GLN A 147 -9.14 17.53 -7.90
C GLN A 147 -9.53 17.21 -9.35
N HIS A 148 -8.74 17.73 -10.29
CA HIS A 148 -8.94 17.60 -11.74
C HIS A 148 -7.61 17.18 -12.39
N VAL A 149 -7.63 16.12 -13.19
CA VAL A 149 -6.44 15.58 -13.87
C VAL A 149 -6.15 16.41 -15.12
N THR A 150 -4.95 16.97 -15.22
CA THR A 150 -4.51 17.73 -16.40
C THR A 150 -3.75 16.85 -17.39
N ILE A 151 -2.94 15.91 -16.89
CA ILE A 151 -2.21 14.93 -17.69
C ILE A 151 -2.31 13.58 -16.98
N LYS A 152 -2.89 12.58 -17.63
CA LYS A 152 -3.04 11.22 -17.04
C LYS A 152 -1.71 10.50 -16.84
N GLY A 153 -0.73 10.73 -17.71
CA GLY A 153 0.59 10.09 -17.63
C GLY A 153 0.48 8.57 -17.61
N TYR A 154 1.20 7.92 -16.68
CA TYR A 154 1.17 6.47 -16.45
C TYR A 154 -0.24 5.92 -16.11
N THR A 155 -1.17 6.73 -15.61
CA THR A 155 -2.53 6.25 -15.29
C THR A 155 -3.37 5.91 -16.52
N CYS A 156 -2.92 6.29 -17.72
CA CYS A 156 -3.48 5.77 -18.98
C CYS A 156 -3.30 4.25 -19.13
N ILE A 157 -2.13 3.72 -18.73
CA ILE A 157 -1.81 2.30 -18.86
C ILE A 157 -2.06 1.52 -17.55
N MET A 158 -2.09 2.22 -16.41
CA MET A 158 -2.44 1.69 -15.08
C MET A 158 -3.73 2.34 -14.52
N PRO A 159 -4.92 2.05 -15.08
CA PRO A 159 -6.17 2.75 -14.74
C PRO A 159 -6.64 2.56 -13.29
N TRP A 160 -6.21 1.48 -12.61
CA TRP A 160 -6.49 1.27 -11.18
C TRP A 160 -5.75 2.26 -10.25
N LEU A 161 -4.77 3.01 -10.77
CA LEU A 161 -4.09 4.10 -10.06
C LEU A 161 -4.60 5.49 -10.51
N ALA A 162 -5.67 5.56 -11.30
CA ALA A 162 -6.21 6.83 -11.76
C ALA A 162 -6.73 7.69 -10.60
N VAL A 163 -6.37 8.97 -10.60
CA VAL A 163 -6.86 9.94 -9.61
C VAL A 163 -8.35 10.15 -9.84
N LYS A 164 -9.18 9.82 -8.84
CA LYS A 164 -10.63 10.07 -8.89
C LYS A 164 -10.90 11.58 -8.90
N GLU A 165 -11.39 12.10 -10.00
CA GLU A 165 -11.74 13.51 -10.10
C GLU A 165 -12.90 13.88 -9.18
N ASN A 166 -12.81 15.08 -8.60
CA ASN A 166 -13.90 15.77 -7.93
C ASN A 166 -13.88 17.20 -8.43
N ASN A 167 -14.58 17.44 -9.54
CA ASN A 167 -14.59 18.74 -10.20
C ASN A 167 -15.53 19.68 -9.43
N LEU A 168 -14.96 20.67 -8.74
CA LEU A 168 -15.75 21.70 -8.07
C LEU A 168 -16.35 22.64 -9.12
N PRO A 169 -17.57 23.14 -8.90
CA PRO A 169 -18.07 24.25 -9.69
C PRO A 169 -17.17 25.48 -9.51
N GLN A 170 -17.20 26.38 -10.49
CA GLN A 170 -16.51 27.66 -10.35
C GLN A 170 -17.28 28.55 -9.37
N PHE A 171 -16.56 29.23 -8.49
CA PHE A 171 -17.13 30.19 -7.53
C PHE A 171 -16.50 31.56 -7.75
N THR A 172 -17.32 32.61 -7.68
CA THR A 172 -16.86 34.00 -7.76
C THR A 172 -16.79 34.62 -6.36
N LYS A 173 -15.82 35.52 -6.12
CA LYS A 173 -15.60 36.12 -4.80
C LYS A 173 -16.83 36.93 -4.35
N GLY A 174 -17.46 36.50 -3.24
CA GLY A 174 -18.67 37.12 -2.69
C GLY A 174 -20.00 36.57 -3.25
N GLU A 175 -19.94 35.57 -4.13
CA GLU A 175 -21.12 34.80 -4.57
C GLU A 175 -21.81 34.14 -3.38
N LYS A 176 -23.15 34.12 -3.33
CA LYS A 176 -23.91 33.50 -2.23
C LYS A 176 -24.52 32.17 -2.69
N VAL A 177 -24.12 31.07 -2.06
CA VAL A 177 -24.64 29.72 -2.34
C VAL A 177 -25.75 29.36 -1.35
N LYS A 178 -26.88 28.84 -1.86
CA LYS A 178 -27.98 28.35 -1.03
C LYS A 178 -27.60 27.01 -0.39
N ILE A 179 -27.60 26.95 0.95
CA ILE A 179 -27.45 25.69 1.68
C ILE A 179 -28.72 24.85 1.49
N SER A 180 -28.54 23.61 1.03
CA SER A 180 -29.63 22.66 0.79
C SER A 180 -30.02 21.89 2.06
N LYS A 181 -29.03 21.51 2.87
CA LYS A 181 -29.18 20.76 4.12
C LYS A 181 -28.03 21.09 5.07
N VAL A 182 -28.30 21.15 6.37
CA VAL A 182 -27.30 21.14 7.43
C VAL A 182 -27.66 19.98 8.35
N ASP A 183 -26.76 19.03 8.49
CA ASP A 183 -26.88 17.95 9.47
C ASP A 183 -25.87 18.21 10.59
N LEU A 184 -26.37 18.29 11.82
CA LEU A 184 -25.54 18.32 13.02
C LEU A 184 -25.40 16.89 13.54
N TYR A 185 -24.16 16.40 13.55
CA TYR A 185 -23.79 15.13 14.17
C TYR A 185 -22.97 15.44 15.43
N GLU A 186 -23.26 14.77 16.54
CA GLU A 186 -22.52 14.94 17.78
C GLU A 186 -21.16 14.23 17.66
N VAL A 187 -20.10 15.00 17.39
CA VAL A 187 -18.77 14.45 17.10
C VAL A 187 -17.97 14.22 18.38
N LEU A 188 -18.03 13.00 18.91
CA LEU A 188 -17.03 12.47 19.82
C LEU A 188 -15.89 11.81 19.02
N ILE A 189 -14.91 12.63 18.59
CA ILE A 189 -13.63 12.18 17.97
C ILE A 189 -13.82 11.57 16.55
N PRO A 190 -12.83 11.63 15.63
CA PRO A 190 -13.16 11.64 14.20
C PRO A 190 -13.33 10.23 13.62
N ASN A 191 -14.51 9.95 13.08
CA ASN A 191 -14.73 9.70 11.65
C ASN A 191 -16.23 9.40 11.37
N THR A 192 -16.92 10.33 10.71
CA THR A 192 -18.12 10.09 9.87
C THR A 192 -19.15 9.08 10.41
N GLN A 193 -19.83 9.38 11.52
CA GLN A 193 -20.86 8.52 12.16
C GLN A 193 -20.41 7.10 12.58
N GLY A 194 -19.14 6.74 12.40
CA GLY A 194 -18.66 5.38 12.58
C GLY A 194 -18.07 5.14 13.96
N GLU A 195 -18.51 4.05 14.60
CA GLU A 195 -17.74 3.41 15.67
C GLU A 195 -16.32 3.11 15.17
N THR A 196 -15.34 3.11 16.07
CA THR A 196 -13.98 2.65 15.73
C THR A 196 -14.02 1.15 15.43
N VAL A 197 -14.12 0.79 14.15
CA VAL A 197 -14.10 -0.60 13.70
C VAL A 197 -12.75 -1.21 14.11
N PRO A 198 -12.72 -2.39 14.75
CA PRO A 198 -11.47 -3.07 15.07
C PRO A 198 -10.68 -3.38 13.78
N PRO A 199 -9.34 -3.46 13.84
CA PRO A 199 -8.53 -3.89 12.70
C PRO A 199 -9.01 -5.24 12.16
N ASP A 200 -9.05 -5.37 10.84
CA ASP A 200 -9.43 -6.59 10.15
C ASP A 200 -8.28 -7.60 10.15
N TYR A 201 -8.54 -8.83 9.69
CA TYR A 201 -7.48 -9.83 9.49
C TYR A 201 -6.56 -9.42 8.34
N LEU A 202 -5.26 -9.69 8.50
CA LEU A 202 -4.24 -9.40 7.49
C LEU A 202 -4.57 -10.09 6.16
N SER A 203 -4.54 -9.32 5.07
CA SER A 203 -4.39 -9.87 3.73
C SER A 203 -3.01 -10.50 3.54
N GLU A 204 -2.89 -11.40 2.57
CA GLU A 204 -1.58 -11.93 2.15
C GLU A 204 -0.57 -10.80 1.82
N SER A 205 -1.01 -9.72 1.17
CA SER A 205 -0.17 -8.55 0.86
C SER A 205 0.35 -7.81 2.10
N GLU A 206 -0.48 -7.70 3.14
CA GLU A 206 -0.06 -7.10 4.42
C GLU A 206 0.87 -8.04 5.19
N LEU A 207 0.65 -9.36 5.12
CA LEU A 207 1.57 -10.34 5.70
C LEU A 207 2.93 -10.36 4.97
N ILE A 208 2.96 -10.28 3.64
CA ILE A 208 4.20 -10.12 2.86
C ILE A 208 4.93 -8.86 3.32
N SER A 209 4.24 -7.72 3.38
CA SER A 209 4.81 -6.44 3.83
C SER A 209 5.36 -6.52 5.26
N LEU A 210 4.68 -7.25 6.15
CA LEU A 210 5.11 -7.47 7.53
C LEU A 210 6.33 -8.41 7.60
N MET A 211 6.39 -9.46 6.78
CA MET A 211 7.54 -10.37 6.71
C MET A 211 8.79 -9.66 6.16
N GLU A 212 8.65 -8.88 5.09
CA GLU A 212 9.71 -8.02 4.55
C GLU A 212 10.21 -7.02 5.59
N LYS A 213 9.30 -6.31 6.27
CA LYS A 213 9.64 -5.32 7.32
C LYS A 213 10.42 -5.94 8.48
N ASN A 214 10.16 -7.20 8.83
CA ASN A 214 10.86 -7.91 9.89
C ASN A 214 12.08 -8.71 9.39
N GLY A 215 12.36 -8.71 8.08
CA GLY A 215 13.50 -9.41 7.50
C GLY A 215 13.41 -10.94 7.60
N ILE A 216 12.22 -11.52 7.44
CA ILE A 216 12.00 -12.97 7.43
C ILE A 216 11.39 -13.44 6.10
N GLY A 217 11.75 -14.64 5.66
CA GLY A 217 11.36 -15.15 4.36
C GLY A 217 12.13 -14.51 3.19
N THR A 218 13.36 -14.05 3.44
CA THR A 218 14.28 -13.53 2.42
C THR A 218 14.55 -14.56 1.30
N ASP A 219 15.17 -14.11 0.22
CA ASP A 219 15.45 -14.90 -1.00
C ASP A 219 14.18 -15.56 -1.59
N ALA A 220 13.16 -14.73 -1.82
CA ALA A 220 11.85 -15.09 -2.41
C ALA A 220 11.06 -16.20 -1.66
N SER A 221 11.44 -16.55 -0.42
CA SER A 221 10.80 -17.64 0.33
C SER A 221 9.50 -17.27 1.05
N ILE A 222 9.12 -15.98 1.11
CA ILE A 222 7.87 -15.48 1.71
C ILE A 222 6.64 -16.28 1.26
N ALA A 223 6.44 -16.44 -0.06
CA ALA A 223 5.27 -17.12 -0.60
C ALA A 223 5.20 -18.61 -0.17
N VAL A 224 6.36 -19.27 -0.05
CA VAL A 224 6.47 -20.64 0.44
C VAL A 224 6.05 -20.72 1.90
N HIS A 225 6.48 -19.78 2.74
CA HIS A 225 6.10 -19.74 4.15
C HIS A 225 4.60 -19.45 4.36
N ILE A 226 4.00 -18.55 3.57
CA ILE A 226 2.56 -18.28 3.61
C ILE A 226 1.75 -19.51 3.15
N ASN A 227 2.15 -20.15 2.05
CA ASN A 227 1.49 -21.37 1.59
C ASN A 227 1.55 -22.50 2.64
N ASN A 228 2.70 -22.69 3.29
CA ASN A 228 2.92 -23.70 4.32
C ASN A 228 1.95 -23.60 5.53
N ILE A 229 1.50 -22.39 5.91
CA ILE A 229 0.55 -22.20 7.03
C ILE A 229 -0.92 -22.37 6.59
N CYS A 230 -1.21 -22.10 5.31
CA CYS A 230 -2.50 -22.39 4.69
C CYS A 230 -2.70 -23.91 4.50
N GLU A 231 -1.71 -24.61 3.94
CA GLU A 231 -1.75 -26.07 3.74
C GLU A 231 -1.89 -26.86 5.04
N ARG A 232 -1.27 -26.38 6.13
CA ARG A 232 -1.41 -26.96 7.47
C ARG A 232 -2.70 -26.57 8.19
N ASN A 233 -3.58 -25.79 7.55
CA ASN A 233 -4.85 -25.32 8.11
C ASN A 233 -4.67 -24.57 9.45
N TYR A 234 -3.57 -23.82 9.61
CA TYR A 234 -3.38 -22.88 10.72
C TYR A 234 -4.07 -21.53 10.45
N VAL A 235 -4.19 -21.18 9.17
CA VAL A 235 -4.97 -20.05 8.66
C VAL A 235 -5.82 -20.50 7.48
N GLN A 236 -6.93 -19.81 7.23
CA GLN A 236 -7.80 -20.02 6.08
C GLN A 236 -7.95 -18.71 5.29
N VAL A 237 -7.91 -18.82 3.96
CA VAL A 237 -8.07 -17.67 3.05
C VAL A 237 -9.56 -17.37 2.88
N GLN A 238 -9.99 -16.21 3.36
CA GLN A 238 -11.37 -15.71 3.21
C GLN A 238 -11.48 -14.63 2.12
N ALA A 239 -12.68 -14.05 1.97
CA ALA A 239 -12.96 -12.98 1.03
C ALA A 239 -11.95 -11.82 1.16
N GLY A 240 -11.45 -11.33 0.02
CA GLY A 240 -10.38 -10.33 -0.02
C GLY A 240 -8.97 -10.89 0.23
N ARG A 241 -8.76 -12.22 0.16
CA ARG A 241 -7.48 -12.91 0.46
C ARG A 241 -6.97 -12.64 1.88
N LYS A 242 -7.89 -12.55 2.84
CA LYS A 242 -7.60 -12.39 4.26
C LYS A 242 -7.25 -13.71 4.91
N LEU A 243 -6.21 -13.72 5.73
CA LEU A 243 -5.69 -14.89 6.43
C LEU A 243 -6.30 -14.96 7.82
N VAL A 244 -7.37 -15.74 7.97
CA VAL A 244 -8.09 -15.90 9.24
C VAL A 244 -7.54 -17.10 10.01
N PRO A 245 -6.98 -16.93 11.23
CA PRO A 245 -6.46 -18.03 12.02
C PRO A 245 -7.54 -19.04 12.41
N THR A 246 -7.22 -20.33 12.31
CA THR A 246 -8.08 -21.41 12.82
C THR A 246 -7.91 -21.57 14.33
N ALA A 247 -8.84 -22.26 14.99
CA ALA A 247 -8.70 -22.59 16.41
C ALA A 247 -7.36 -23.29 16.72
N LEU A 248 -6.92 -24.21 15.85
CA LEU A 248 -5.62 -24.86 15.96
C LEU A 248 -4.45 -23.86 15.86
N GLY A 249 -4.47 -22.96 14.87
CA GLY A 249 -3.44 -21.93 14.71
C GLY A 249 -3.35 -20.99 15.91
N ILE A 250 -4.50 -20.53 16.43
CA ILE A 250 -4.59 -19.66 17.61
C ILE A 250 -4.02 -20.36 18.85
N SER A 251 -4.46 -21.60 19.12
CA SER A 251 -4.06 -22.34 20.32
C SER A 251 -2.58 -22.74 20.28
N LEU A 252 -2.03 -23.06 19.10
CA LEU A 252 -0.59 -23.27 18.95
C LEU A 252 0.21 -22.00 19.28
N ILE A 253 -0.12 -20.85 18.70
CA ILE A 253 0.63 -19.60 18.93
C ILE A 253 0.54 -19.16 20.39
N ARG A 254 -0.66 -19.19 21.00
CA ARG A 254 -0.83 -18.91 22.44
C ARG A 254 0.01 -19.85 23.29
N GLY A 255 -0.02 -21.15 22.96
CA GLY A 255 0.74 -22.18 23.63
C GLY A 255 2.26 -21.96 23.58
N TYR A 256 2.81 -21.64 22.41
CA TYR A 256 4.22 -21.29 22.26
C TYR A 256 4.57 -20.01 23.01
N GLN A 257 3.73 -18.96 22.92
CA GLN A 257 3.94 -17.69 23.65
C GLN A 257 3.94 -17.86 25.17
N CYS A 258 3.12 -18.74 25.72
CA CYS A 258 3.12 -19.05 27.16
C CYS A 258 4.38 -19.77 27.64
N ILE A 259 5.12 -20.45 26.74
CA ILE A 259 6.37 -21.14 27.08
C ILE A 259 7.57 -20.24 26.79
N ASP A 260 7.72 -19.78 25.56
CA ASP A 260 8.89 -19.06 25.07
C ASP A 260 8.44 -18.09 23.95
N PRO A 261 8.16 -16.81 24.27
CA PRO A 261 7.70 -15.81 23.32
C PRO A 261 8.58 -15.67 22.06
N ASP A 262 9.90 -15.86 22.20
CA ASP A 262 10.84 -15.72 21.08
C ASP A 262 10.62 -16.77 19.98
N LEU A 263 9.89 -17.86 20.26
CA LEU A 263 9.50 -18.85 19.24
C LEU A 263 8.42 -18.31 18.27
N CYS A 264 7.68 -17.28 18.67
CA CYS A 264 6.64 -16.65 17.87
C CYS A 264 7.05 -15.27 17.32
N LEU A 265 8.14 -14.68 17.84
CA LEU A 265 8.68 -13.41 17.39
C LEU A 265 9.65 -13.60 16.21
N PRO A 266 9.73 -12.65 15.26
CA PRO A 266 10.53 -12.80 14.05
C PRO A 266 12.05 -12.68 14.30
N ASP A 267 12.47 -12.12 15.43
CA ASP A 267 13.84 -11.67 15.73
C ASP A 267 14.90 -12.77 15.53
N ILE A 268 14.67 -13.97 16.09
CA ILE A 268 15.60 -15.10 15.95
C ILE A 268 15.70 -15.53 14.48
N ARG A 269 14.57 -15.56 13.76
CA ARG A 269 14.54 -15.96 12.35
C ARG A 269 15.24 -14.93 11.47
N SER A 270 14.99 -13.64 11.71
CA SER A 270 15.61 -12.52 11.00
C SER A 270 17.13 -12.53 11.19
N PHE A 271 17.60 -12.72 12.43
CA PHE A 271 19.03 -12.89 12.72
C PHE A 271 19.66 -14.05 11.93
N ILE A 272 18.99 -15.21 11.87
CA ILE A 272 19.51 -16.39 11.15
C ILE A 272 19.59 -16.12 9.64
N GLU A 273 18.59 -15.49 9.04
CA GLU A 273 18.61 -15.13 7.62
C GLU A 273 19.70 -14.09 7.30
N GLN A 274 19.96 -13.15 8.22
CA GLN A 274 21.12 -12.25 8.14
C GLN A 274 22.45 -13.03 8.21
N GLN A 275 22.60 -14.01 9.11
CA GLN A 275 23.81 -14.86 9.16
C GLN A 275 23.99 -15.67 7.87
N ILE A 276 22.93 -16.24 7.30
CA ILE A 276 22.97 -16.94 6.01
C ILE A 276 23.44 -15.98 4.89
N THR A 277 22.94 -14.74 4.90
CA THR A 277 23.38 -13.69 3.96
C THR A 277 24.88 -13.35 4.12
N LEU A 278 25.41 -13.33 5.34
CA LEU A 278 26.85 -13.13 5.57
C LEU A 278 27.68 -14.33 5.09
N VAL A 279 27.22 -15.56 5.28
CA VAL A 279 27.86 -16.77 4.74
C VAL A 279 27.91 -16.72 3.21
N ALA A 280 26.80 -16.37 2.55
CA ALA A 280 26.73 -16.22 1.09
C ALA A 280 27.69 -15.15 0.55
N LYS A 281 27.97 -14.09 1.34
CA LYS A 281 28.96 -13.04 1.02
C LYS A 281 30.41 -13.41 1.38
N GLY A 282 30.67 -14.60 1.95
CA GLY A 282 31.99 -14.99 2.45
C GLY A 282 32.44 -14.22 3.70
N GLN A 283 31.51 -13.57 4.42
CA GLN A 283 31.75 -12.73 5.59
C GLN A 283 31.54 -13.45 6.92
N ALA A 284 31.00 -14.68 6.91
CA ALA A 284 30.84 -15.53 8.08
C ALA A 284 31.16 -17.00 7.73
N ASP A 285 31.67 -17.76 8.69
CA ASP A 285 31.94 -19.18 8.52
C ASP A 285 30.66 -20.01 8.65
N HIS A 286 30.40 -20.86 7.65
CA HIS A 286 29.23 -21.73 7.59
C HIS A 286 29.12 -22.67 8.80
N CYS A 287 30.22 -23.31 9.20
CA CYS A 287 30.21 -24.30 10.27
C CYS A 287 29.94 -23.66 11.63
N LEU A 288 30.54 -22.50 11.92
CA LEU A 288 30.29 -21.73 13.14
C LEU A 288 28.84 -21.24 13.23
N VAL A 289 28.26 -20.72 12.13
CA VAL A 289 26.86 -20.28 12.08
C VAL A 289 25.92 -21.46 12.35
N VAL A 290 26.09 -22.59 11.66
CA VAL A 290 25.26 -23.79 11.84
C VAL A 290 25.38 -24.32 13.28
N GLN A 291 26.59 -24.42 13.83
CA GLN A 291 26.81 -24.88 15.20
C GLN A 291 26.15 -23.96 16.23
N HIS A 292 26.24 -22.64 16.06
CA HIS A 292 25.61 -21.65 16.93
C HIS A 292 24.08 -21.81 16.95
N VAL A 293 23.46 -21.83 15.77
CA VAL A 293 21.99 -21.91 15.62
C VAL A 293 21.46 -23.25 16.17
N ILE A 294 22.11 -24.37 15.86
CA ILE A 294 21.72 -25.68 16.41
C ILE A 294 21.80 -25.67 17.94
N GLN A 295 22.87 -25.09 18.52
CA GLN A 295 23.02 -25.04 19.98
C GLN A 295 21.99 -24.10 20.65
N GLN A 296 21.60 -23.01 19.99
CA GLN A 296 20.53 -22.12 20.44
C GLN A 296 19.17 -22.85 20.47
N PHE A 297 18.78 -23.48 19.36
CA PHE A 297 17.52 -24.23 19.29
C PHE A 297 17.51 -25.47 20.17
N LYS A 298 18.64 -26.17 20.36
CA LYS A 298 18.75 -27.29 21.31
C LYS A 298 18.42 -26.87 22.73
N ARG A 299 18.84 -25.67 23.17
CA ARG A 299 18.49 -25.12 24.48
C ARG A 299 17.00 -24.80 24.57
N LYS A 300 16.43 -24.08 23.60
CA LYS A 300 14.99 -23.76 23.56
C LYS A 300 14.12 -25.01 23.51
N PHE A 301 14.45 -26.00 22.69
CA PHE A 301 13.78 -27.30 22.66
C PHE A 301 13.84 -28.04 24.01
N SER A 302 15.02 -28.09 24.65
CA SER A 302 15.19 -28.73 25.96
C SER A 302 14.39 -28.04 27.07
N TYR A 303 14.15 -26.72 26.95
CA TYR A 303 13.28 -25.96 27.84
C TYR A 303 11.80 -26.21 27.52
N PHE A 304 11.42 -26.14 26.24
CA PHE A 304 10.06 -26.39 25.76
C PHE A 304 9.52 -27.75 26.19
N VAL A 305 10.31 -28.82 26.03
CA VAL A 305 9.92 -30.18 26.45
C VAL A 305 9.67 -30.28 27.96
N LYS A 306 10.36 -29.49 28.79
CA LYS A 306 10.11 -29.45 30.25
C LYS A 306 8.80 -28.72 30.60
N GLN A 307 8.37 -27.79 29.75
CA GLN A 307 7.15 -27.00 29.95
C GLN A 307 5.93 -27.53 29.18
N VAL A 308 6.09 -28.55 28.33
CA VAL A 308 5.04 -29.04 27.42
C VAL A 308 3.77 -29.56 28.14
N ILE A 309 3.89 -29.95 29.41
CA ILE A 309 2.73 -30.34 30.24
C ILE A 309 1.78 -29.16 30.42
N ASN A 310 2.31 -27.94 30.56
CA ASN A 310 1.53 -26.70 30.69
C ASN A 310 0.85 -26.29 29.36
N LEU A 311 1.42 -26.70 28.22
CA LEU A 311 0.80 -26.55 26.90
C LEU A 311 -0.41 -27.49 26.75
N ILE A 312 -0.27 -28.75 27.15
CA ILE A 312 -1.34 -29.76 27.02
C ILE A 312 -2.58 -29.33 27.82
N SER A 313 -2.42 -28.75 29.02
CA SER A 313 -3.55 -28.20 29.79
C SER A 313 -4.26 -27.03 29.10
N LEU A 314 -3.57 -26.27 28.23
CA LEU A 314 -4.14 -25.14 27.51
C LEU A 314 -4.84 -25.55 26.20
N LEU A 315 -4.51 -26.72 25.66
CA LEU A 315 -5.12 -27.30 24.44
C LEU A 315 -6.38 -28.14 24.72
N LEU A 316 -6.68 -28.40 26.00
CA LEU A 316 -7.80 -29.22 26.47
C LEU A 316 -8.93 -28.38 27.11
N GLN A 317 -8.88 -27.05 26.97
CA GLN A 317 -9.91 -26.08 27.38
C GLN A 317 -10.50 -25.36 26.17
#